data_AF-A0A8X6NEX6-F1
#
_entry.id   AF-A0A8X6NEX6-F1
#
_cell.length_a   1.000
_cell.length_b   1.000
_cell.length_c   1.000
_cell.angle_alpha   90.00
_cell.angle_beta   90.00
_cell.angle_gamma   90.00
#
_symmetry.space_group_name_H-M   'P 1'
#
loop_
_entity.id
_entity.type
_entity.pdbx_description
1 polymer ?
#
loop_
_entity_poly.entity_id
_entity_poly.type
_entity_poly.pdbx_seq_one_letter_code
_entity_poly.pdbx_strand_id
1 'polypeptide(L)'
;MEVNKPLLRPYYIKSLFEEVLHEMKNSTVFSKLAIKDGYWHVKLDKESGLMTKFQTPFGRYRLRLPFRIKMAREVFQMRKKEAFEYSRSYKYFRRYCNSWKR
;
A
#
# COMPACT_ATOMS: atom_id res chain seq x y z
N MET A 1 13.25 1.02 18.56
CA MET A 1 13.22 -0.29 17.87
C MET A 1 14.36 -0.33 16.87
N GLU A 2 15.38 -1.14 17.14
CA GLU A 2 16.62 -1.24 16.35
C GLU A 2 16.37 -1.64 14.89
N VAL A 3 15.30 -2.37 14.62
CA VAL A 3 14.84 -2.80 13.29
C VAL A 3 14.58 -1.61 12.35
N ASN A 4 14.27 -0.41 12.86
CA ASN A 4 14.00 0.76 12.02
C ASN A 4 15.25 1.55 11.60
N LYS A 5 16.43 1.26 12.16
CA LYS A 5 17.68 1.96 11.85
C LYS A 5 18.28 1.58 10.48
N PRO A 6 18.36 0.28 10.10
CA PRO A 6 18.98 -0.12 8.83
C PRO A 6 18.03 -0.05 7.61
N LEU A 7 16.77 0.37 7.78
CA LEU A 7 15.78 0.30 6.72
C LEU A 7 15.88 1.49 5.77
N LEU A 8 16.28 1.22 4.53
CA LEU A 8 16.17 2.16 3.43
C LEU A 8 14.70 2.37 3.06
N ARG A 9 14.34 3.63 2.79
CA ARG A 9 12.98 3.98 2.38
C ARG A 9 12.86 3.92 0.86
N PRO A 10 12.06 3.03 0.26
CA PRO A 10 11.57 3.19 -1.10
C PRO A 10 11.04 4.60 -1.32
N TYR A 11 11.56 5.23 -2.36
CA TYR A 11 11.07 6.51 -2.84
C TYR A 11 9.70 6.29 -3.50
N TYR A 12 8.64 6.55 -2.76
CA TYR A 12 7.27 6.50 -3.26
C TYR A 12 6.73 7.93 -3.42
N ILE A 13 6.54 8.36 -4.67
CA ILE A 13 5.91 9.63 -4.98
C ILE A 13 4.43 9.51 -4.61
N LYS A 14 4.05 10.18 -3.52
CA LYS A 14 2.65 10.41 -3.18
C LYS A 14 2.14 11.47 -4.15
N SER A 15 1.06 11.15 -4.86
CA SER A 15 0.32 12.13 -5.65
C SER A 15 -0.10 13.29 -4.74
N LEU A 16 0.01 14.51 -5.24
CA LEU A 16 -0.39 15.68 -4.49
C LEU A 16 -1.91 15.63 -4.27
N PHE A 17 -2.37 16.13 -3.13
CA PHE A 17 -3.81 16.13 -2.83
C PHE A 17 -4.61 16.88 -3.90
N GLU A 18 -4.06 17.97 -4.45
CA GLU A 18 -4.69 18.77 -5.51
C GLU A 18 -4.88 18.00 -6.82
N GLU A 19 -3.91 17.17 -7.22
CA GLU A 19 -4.02 16.31 -8.41
C GLU A 19 -5.18 15.33 -8.26
N VAL A 20 -5.30 14.72 -7.08
CA VAL A 20 -6.38 13.77 -6.76
C VAL A 20 -7.74 14.48 -6.77
N LEU A 21 -7.82 15.68 -6.18
CA LEU A 21 -9.04 16.48 -6.20
C LEU A 21 -9.46 16.88 -7.62
N HIS A 22 -8.49 17.26 -8.45
CA HIS A 22 -8.76 17.61 -9.84
C HIS A 22 -9.29 16.41 -10.64
N GLU A 23 -8.77 15.20 -10.42
CA GLU A 23 -9.30 13.97 -11.05
C GLU A 23 -10.72 13.62 -10.57
N MET A 24 -11.04 13.96 -9.31
CA MET A 24 -12.34 13.67 -8.70
C MET A 24 -13.43 14.71 -9.02
N LYS A 25 -13.08 15.90 -9.52
CA LYS A 25 -14.00 17.01 -9.79
C LYS A 25 -15.20 16.63 -10.65
N ASN A 26 -15.01 15.69 -11.59
CA ASN A 26 -16.05 15.26 -12.54
C ASN A 26 -16.75 13.95 -12.13
N SER A 27 -16.48 13.41 -10.94
CA SER A 27 -17.09 12.16 -10.46
C SER A 27 -18.33 12.44 -9.61
N THR A 28 -19.41 11.71 -9.88
CA THR A 28 -20.72 11.89 -9.23
C THR A 28 -20.98 10.89 -8.10
N VAL A 29 -20.29 9.76 -8.09
CA VAL A 29 -20.45 8.68 -7.10
C VAL A 29 -19.11 8.36 -6.48
N PHE A 30 -19.04 8.45 -5.15
CA PHE A 30 -17.86 8.11 -4.36
C PHE A 30 -18.12 6.86 -3.53
N SER A 31 -17.14 5.94 -3.53
CA SER A 31 -17.13 4.79 -2.63
C SER A 31 -15.83 4.78 -1.84
N LYS A 32 -15.93 4.52 -0.53
CA LYS A 32 -14.78 4.47 0.38
C LYS A 32 -14.49 3.02 0.75
N LEU A 33 -13.36 2.49 0.27
CA LEU A 33 -12.89 1.17 0.67
C LEU A 33 -11.91 1.28 1.85
N ALA A 34 -12.28 0.68 2.99
CA ALA A 34 -11.40 0.59 4.15
C ALA A 34 -10.77 -0.81 4.23
N ILE A 35 -9.46 -0.90 4.01
CA ILE A 35 -8.71 -2.16 4.11
C ILE A 35 -8.03 -2.21 5.48
N LYS A 36 -8.74 -2.68 6.51
CA LYS A 36 -8.22 -2.73 7.90
C LYS A 36 -7.10 -3.77 8.05
N ASP A 37 -7.25 -4.93 7.43
CA ASP A 37 -6.29 -6.05 7.54
C ASP A 37 -5.32 -6.17 6.36
N GLY A 38 -5.21 -5.11 5.54
CA GLY A 38 -4.46 -5.16 4.30
C GLY A 38 -2.96 -5.44 4.48
N TYR A 39 -2.41 -5.05 5.63
CA TYR A 39 -1.00 -5.30 5.97
C TYR A 39 -0.68 -6.79 6.03
N TRP A 40 -1.62 -7.62 6.49
CA TRP A 40 -1.45 -9.07 6.55
C TRP A 40 -1.47 -9.71 5.16
N HIS A 41 -1.90 -9.03 4.09
CA HIS A 41 -1.83 -9.58 2.75
C HIS A 41 -0.49 -9.32 2.05
N VAL A 42 0.32 -8.38 2.56
CA VAL A 42 1.61 -8.06 1.96
C VAL A 42 2.67 -9.07 2.42
N LYS A 43 3.11 -9.92 1.48
CA LYS A 43 4.25 -10.83 1.70
C LYS A 43 5.55 -10.04 1.69
N LEU A 44 6.39 -10.29 2.69
CA LEU A 44 7.74 -9.77 2.78
C LEU A 44 8.71 -10.68 2.00
N ASP A 45 9.79 -10.10 1.50
CA ASP A 45 10.91 -10.85 0.95
C ASP A 45 11.57 -11.74 2.01
N LYS A 46 12.30 -12.76 1.58
CA LYS A 46 12.86 -13.78 2.49
C LYS A 46 13.76 -13.16 3.56
N GLU A 47 14.61 -12.20 3.20
CA GLU A 47 15.54 -11.49 4.08
C GLU A 47 14.80 -10.59 5.09
N SER A 48 13.88 -9.75 4.62
CA SER A 48 13.01 -8.94 5.48
C SER A 48 12.15 -9.79 6.41
N GLY A 49 11.71 -10.95 5.93
CA GLY A 49 11.00 -11.97 6.70
C GLY A 49 11.87 -12.71 7.71
N LEU A 50 13.20 -12.68 7.59
CA LEU A 50 14.14 -13.20 8.58
C LEU A 50 14.34 -12.20 9.73
N MET A 51 14.45 -10.92 9.40
CA MET A 51 14.57 -9.83 10.39
C MET A 51 13.31 -9.63 11.25
N THR A 52 12.16 -10.05 10.75
CA THR A 52 10.85 -9.91 11.42
C THR A 52 10.39 -11.19 12.14
N LYS A 53 11.32 -12.13 12.35
CA LYS A 53 11.05 -13.32 13.16
C LYS A 53 10.96 -12.93 14.63
N PHE A 54 9.92 -13.40 15.30
CA PHE A 54 9.83 -13.32 16.75
C PHE A 54 9.84 -14.74 17.31
N GLN A 55 10.51 -14.90 18.44
CA GLN A 55 10.56 -16.15 19.15
C GLN A 55 9.41 -16.19 20.14
N THR A 56 8.68 -17.30 20.13
CA THR A 56 7.69 -17.63 21.15
C THR A 56 8.18 -18.89 21.89
N PRO A 57 7.67 -19.16 23.11
CA PRO A 57 7.96 -20.42 23.80
C PRO A 57 7.63 -21.68 22.99
N PHE A 58 6.71 -21.56 22.02
CA PHE A 58 6.23 -22.64 21.15
C PHE A 58 6.96 -22.72 19.80
N GLY A 59 7.93 -21.85 19.54
CA GLY A 59 8.72 -21.85 18.31
C GLY A 59 8.96 -20.47 17.70
N ARG A 60 9.57 -20.46 16.51
CA ARG A 60 9.91 -19.24 15.77
C ARG A 60 8.87 -18.96 14.69
N TYR A 61 8.21 -17.82 14.78
CA TYR A 61 7.20 -17.40 13.82
C TYR A 61 7.67 -16.21 12.99
N ARG A 62 7.24 -16.18 11.72
CA ARG A 62 7.51 -15.08 10.78
C ARG A 62 6.26 -14.23 10.65
N LEU A 63 6.39 -12.93 10.91
CA LEU A 63 5.31 -11.98 10.67
C LEU A 63 5.25 -11.60 9.18
N ARG A 64 4.02 -11.41 8.69
CA ARG A 64 3.76 -10.60 7.49
C ARG A 64 3.93 -9.12 7.85
N LEU A 65 3.94 -8.23 6.85
CA LEU A 65 4.30 -6.80 7.00
C LEU A 65 3.79 -6.20 8.34
N PRO A 66 4.65 -6.05 9.36
CA PRO A 66 4.17 -5.70 10.69
C PRO A 66 3.90 -4.19 10.79
N PHE A 67 2.85 -3.83 11.52
CA PHE A 67 2.35 -2.45 11.65
C PHE A 67 3.36 -1.44 12.26
N ARG A 68 4.45 -1.91 12.86
CA ARG A 68 5.44 -1.08 13.60
C ARG A 68 6.76 -0.82 12.87
N ILE A 69 6.86 -1.21 11.60
CA ILE A 69 8.03 -0.88 10.77
C ILE A 69 7.81 0.48 10.09
N LYS A 70 8.83 1.35 10.12
CA LYS A 70 8.80 2.70 9.51
C LYS A 70 8.34 2.67 8.04
N MET A 71 8.71 1.60 7.34
CA MET A 71 8.39 1.35 5.92
C MET A 71 7.03 0.75 5.63
N ALA A 72 6.33 0.22 6.64
CA ALA A 72 5.10 -0.53 6.41
C ALA A 72 4.03 0.29 5.68
N ARG A 73 3.92 1.59 6.01
CA ARG A 73 2.94 2.48 5.38
C ARG A 73 3.22 2.72 3.89
N GLU A 74 4.48 2.94 3.54
CA GLU A 74 4.89 3.27 2.16
C GLU A 74 4.79 2.03 1.26
N VAL A 75 5.28 0.89 1.74
CA VAL A 75 5.13 -0.40 1.04
C VAL A 75 3.66 -0.76 0.86
N PHE A 76 2.84 -0.56 1.89
CA PHE A 76 1.40 -0.80 1.79
C PHE A 76 0.72 0.11 0.77
N GLN A 77 1.07 1.41 0.74
CA GLN A 77 0.54 2.35 -0.25
C GLN A 77 0.93 1.97 -1.69
N MET A 78 2.18 1.55 -1.91
CA MET A 78 2.66 1.09 -3.20
C MET A 78 1.90 -0.15 -3.68
N ARG A 79 1.84 -1.20 -2.86
CA ARG A 79 1.11 -2.45 -3.19
C ARG A 79 -0.38 -2.19 -3.40
N LYS A 80 -0.96 -1.28 -2.62
CA LYS A 80 -2.35 -0.85 -2.81
C LYS A 80 -2.53 -0.23 -4.20
N LYS A 81 -1.67 0.72 -4.58
CA LYS A 81 -1.72 1.37 -5.91
C LYS A 81 -1.60 0.36 -7.05
N GLU A 82 -0.63 -0.56 -6.95
CA GLU A 82 -0.46 -1.64 -7.93
C GLU A 82 -1.72 -2.50 -8.05
N ALA A 83 -2.25 -3.00 -6.93
CA ALA A 83 -3.44 -3.85 -6.93
C ALA A 83 -4.67 -3.13 -7.55
N PHE A 84 -4.85 -1.83 -7.26
CA PHE A 84 -5.91 -1.05 -7.88
C PHE A 84 -5.68 -0.80 -9.37
N GLU A 85 -4.44 -0.57 -9.80
CA GLU A 85 -4.13 -0.40 -11.23
C GLU A 85 -4.43 -1.66 -12.04
N TYR A 86 -4.26 -2.85 -11.47
CA TYR A 86 -4.67 -4.10 -12.11
C TYR A 86 -6.19 -4.34 -12.11
N SER A 87 -6.93 -3.71 -11.19
CA SER A 87 -8.39 -3.86 -11.11
C SER A 87 -9.07 -3.26 -12.35
N ARG A 88 -9.84 -4.08 -13.07
CA ARG A 88 -10.63 -3.68 -14.24
C ARG A 88 -11.49 -2.45 -13.92
N SER A 89 -12.15 -2.44 -12.77
CA SER A 89 -13.04 -1.34 -12.35
C SER A 89 -12.32 -0.01 -12.20
N TYR A 90 -11.10 0.00 -11.68
CA TYR A 90 -10.29 1.21 -11.55
C TYR A 90 -9.75 1.69 -12.91
N LYS A 91 -9.38 0.75 -13.80
CA LYS A 91 -9.02 1.08 -15.20
C LYS A 91 -10.19 1.71 -15.95
N TYR A 92 -11.40 1.18 -15.79
CA TYR A 92 -12.62 1.78 -16.38
C TYR A 92 -12.90 3.17 -15.82
N PHE A 93 -12.82 3.35 -14.50
CA PHE A 93 -12.98 4.65 -13.86
C PHE A 93 -11.94 5.67 -14.34
N ARG A 94 -10.66 5.29 -14.38
CA ARG A 94 -9.56 6.15 -14.85
C ARG A 94 -9.70 6.50 -16.33
N ARG A 95 -10.12 5.55 -17.17
CA ARG A 95 -10.39 5.79 -18.61
C ARG A 95 -11.59 6.72 -18.80
N TYR A 96 -12.63 6.58 -17.99
CA TYR A 96 -13.81 7.45 -18.02
C TYR A 96 -13.45 8.89 -17.62
N CYS A 97 -12.75 9.10 -16.50
CA CYS A 97 -12.29 10.43 -16.11
C CYS A 97 -11.37 11.09 -17.17
N ASN A 98 -10.54 10.30 -17.87
CA ASN A 98 -9.66 10.82 -18.92
C ASN A 98 -10.37 11.06 -20.27
N SER A 99 -11.49 10.40 -20.57
CA SER A 99 -12.22 10.64 -21.82
C SER A 99 -12.99 11.97 -21.83
N TRP A 100 -13.21 12.55 -20.65
CA TRP A 100 -13.84 13.85 -20.45
C TRP A 100 -12.84 15.03 -20.43
N LYS A 101 -11.56 14.77 -20.75
CA LYS A 101 -10.53 15.80 -20.99
C LYS A 101 -10.41 16.21 -22.48
N ARG A 102 -11.41 15.91 -23.31
CA ARG A 102 -11.47 16.33 -24.71
C ARG A 102 -12.46 17.48 -24.88
#